data_AF-A0A5C3QUP5-F1
#
_entry.id   AF-A0A5C3QUP5-F1
#
_cell.length_a   1.000
_cell.length_b   1.000
_cell.length_c   1.000
_cell.angle_alpha   90.00
_cell.angle_beta   90.00
_cell.angle_gamma   90.00
#
_symmetry.space_group_name_H-M   'P 1'
#
loop_
_entity.id
_entity.type
_entity.pdbx_description
1 polymer ?
#
loop_
_entity_poly.entity_id
_entity_poly.type
_entity_poly.pdbx_seq_one_letter_code
_entity_poly.pdbx_strand_id
1 'polypeptide(L)'
;NVSKPNVTTGRTANASHKRRKQPANFVCPIPGCGSTFTRSFNLKGHIRSHNEEKPYLCPWPGCGKGFARQHDCKRHEQLHTNYRPFTCDGCQKQFARMDALNRHLKSENGLECQQKLEASGGIPGGNVSPPNGQ
;
A
#
# COMPACT_ATOMS: atom_id res chain seq x y z
N ASN A 1 -44.58 2.98 -29.06
CA ASN A 1 -43.34 2.27 -28.71
C ASN A 1 -42.34 3.34 -28.30
N VAL A 2 -41.95 3.34 -27.01
CA VAL A 2 -40.93 4.16 -26.32
C VAL A 2 -41.51 4.66 -25.00
N SER A 3 -40.98 4.10 -23.91
CA SER A 3 -40.60 4.80 -22.66
C SER A 3 -40.05 3.75 -21.70
N LYS A 4 -38.71 3.61 -21.67
CA LYS A 4 -37.99 2.85 -20.64
C LYS A 4 -37.92 3.69 -19.36
N PRO A 5 -38.17 3.15 -18.15
CA PRO A 5 -37.87 3.89 -16.93
C PRO A 5 -36.36 3.99 -16.71
N ASN A 6 -35.93 5.22 -16.42
CA ASN A 6 -34.57 5.64 -16.11
C ASN A 6 -34.15 5.07 -14.74
N VAL A 7 -33.20 4.13 -14.72
CA VAL A 7 -32.53 3.70 -13.48
C VAL A 7 -31.41 4.69 -13.19
N THR A 8 -31.71 5.66 -12.33
CA THR A 8 -30.71 6.56 -11.78
C THR A 8 -29.89 5.78 -10.75
N THR A 9 -28.76 5.20 -11.16
CA THR A 9 -27.80 4.59 -10.24
C THR A 9 -27.14 5.69 -9.41
N GLY A 10 -27.77 6.04 -8.29
CA GLY A 10 -27.23 6.96 -7.31
C GLY A 10 -25.91 6.40 -6.75
N ARG A 11 -24.81 7.13 -6.98
CA ARG A 11 -23.54 6.92 -6.29
C ARG A 11 -23.76 7.14 -4.78
N THR A 12 -23.87 6.08 -4.01
CA THR A 12 -23.84 6.19 -2.54
C THR A 12 -22.44 6.66 -2.13
N ALA A 13 -22.40 7.83 -1.48
CA ALA A 13 -21.19 8.41 -0.92
C ALA A 13 -20.47 7.38 -0.03
N ASN A 14 -19.18 7.17 -0.29
CA ASN A 14 -18.33 6.28 0.51
C ASN A 14 -18.09 6.96 1.87
N ALA A 15 -18.93 6.66 2.85
CA ALA A 15 -18.75 7.13 4.21
C ALA A 15 -17.41 6.58 4.74
N SER A 16 -16.45 7.48 4.99
CA SER A 16 -15.18 7.12 5.60
C SER A 16 -15.42 6.56 7.00
N HIS A 17 -15.43 5.23 7.12
CA HIS A 17 -15.46 4.57 8.42
C HIS A 17 -14.19 4.93 9.21
N LYS A 18 -14.31 5.88 10.14
CA LYS A 18 -13.31 6.12 11.18
C LYS A 18 -13.09 4.80 11.92
N ARG A 19 -11.99 4.11 11.64
CA ARG A 19 -11.62 2.89 12.37
C ARG A 19 -11.41 3.27 13.83
N ARG A 20 -12.29 2.84 14.72
CA ARG A 20 -12.00 2.81 16.16
C ARG A 20 -10.66 2.07 16.33
N LYS A 21 -9.69 2.68 17.01
CA LYS A 21 -8.46 1.99 17.42
C LYS A 21 -8.89 0.90 18.40
N GLN A 22 -9.05 -0.32 17.87
CA GLN A 22 -9.39 -1.47 18.69
C GLN A 22 -8.20 -1.74 19.63
N PRO A 23 -8.44 -2.09 20.90
CA PRO A 23 -7.38 -2.46 21.82
C PRO A 23 -6.61 -3.68 21.26
N ALA A 24 -5.30 -3.70 21.50
CA ALA A 24 -4.47 -4.84 21.12
C ALA A 24 -4.84 -6.03 22.00
N ASN A 25 -5.59 -6.98 21.45
CA ASN A 25 -6.13 -8.12 22.18
C ASN A 25 -5.52 -9.47 21.75
N PHE A 26 -4.68 -9.47 20.71
CA PHE A 26 -4.07 -10.69 20.18
C PHE A 26 -2.59 -10.71 20.58
N VAL A 27 -2.24 -11.55 21.55
CA VAL A 27 -0.87 -11.69 22.05
C VAL A 27 -0.20 -12.89 21.38
N CYS A 28 1.10 -12.76 21.11
CA CYS A 28 1.91 -13.86 20.61
C CYS A 28 2.05 -14.95 21.68
N PRO A 29 1.71 -16.22 21.38
CA PRO A 29 1.80 -17.31 22.35
C PRO A 29 3.24 -17.79 22.61
N ILE A 30 4.22 -17.30 21.86
CA ILE A 30 5.61 -17.77 21.97
C ILE A 30 6.31 -17.11 23.17
N PRO A 31 6.84 -17.90 24.12
CA PRO A 31 7.58 -17.38 25.27
C PRO A 31 8.72 -16.46 24.85
N GLY A 32 8.84 -15.30 25.50
CA GLY A 32 9.89 -14.31 25.21
C GLY A 32 9.61 -13.36 24.04
N CYS A 33 8.54 -13.57 23.26
CA CYS A 33 8.22 -12.67 22.14
C CYS A 33 7.46 -11.40 22.57
N GLY A 34 6.50 -11.52 23.49
CA GLY A 34 5.75 -10.40 24.07
C GLY A 34 4.95 -9.53 23.09
N SER A 35 4.91 -9.88 21.80
CA SER A 35 4.30 -9.04 20.76
C SER A 35 2.77 -9.07 20.82
N THR A 36 2.13 -7.90 20.69
CA THR A 36 0.68 -7.76 20.72
C THR A 36 0.14 -7.10 19.45
N PHE A 37 -1.07 -7.50 19.06
CA PHE A 37 -1.69 -7.11 17.80
C PHE A 37 -3.15 -6.73 18.01
N THR A 38 -3.62 -5.74 17.26
CA THR A 38 -5.03 -5.31 17.25
C THR A 38 -5.91 -6.19 16.34
N ARG A 39 -5.30 -7.06 15.54
CA ARG A 39 -6.01 -7.89 14.55
C ARG A 39 -5.43 -9.31 14.54
N SER A 40 -6.30 -10.31 14.54
CA SER A 40 -5.92 -11.73 14.56
C SER A 40 -5.06 -12.15 13.37
N PHE A 41 -5.34 -11.64 12.17
CA PHE A 41 -4.54 -11.97 10.98
C PHE A 41 -3.11 -11.41 11.05
N ASN A 42 -2.89 -10.30 11.75
CA ASN A 42 -1.54 -9.77 11.98
C ASN A 42 -0.78 -10.70 12.93
N LEU A 43 -1.42 -11.17 14.01
CA LEU A 43 -0.84 -12.18 14.89
C LEU A 43 -0.50 -13.47 14.12
N LYS A 44 -1.41 -14.00 13.30
CA LYS A 44 -1.14 -15.19 12.48
C LYS A 44 0.05 -15.00 11.55
N GLY A 45 0.15 -13.85 10.90
CA GLY A 45 1.29 -13.51 10.04
C GLY A 45 2.60 -13.37 10.82
N HIS A 46 2.55 -12.86 12.05
CA HIS A 46 3.70 -12.79 12.95
C HIS A 46 4.12 -14.17 13.47
N ILE A 47 3.18 -15.06 13.80
CA ILE A 47 3.53 -16.43 14.25
C ILE A 47 4.36 -17.15 13.17
N ARG A 48 4.04 -16.96 11.89
CA ARG A 48 4.82 -17.50 10.77
C ARG A 48 6.27 -17.02 10.72
N SER A 49 6.59 -15.86 11.29
CA SER A 49 7.99 -15.39 11.34
C SER A 49 8.84 -16.17 12.34
N HIS A 50 8.24 -16.83 13.32
CA HIS A 50 8.98 -17.66 14.29
C HIS A 50 9.36 -19.02 13.74
N ASN A 51 8.48 -19.62 12.93
CA ASN A 51 8.72 -20.94 12.34
C ASN A 51 9.41 -20.87 10.98
N GLU A 52 9.82 -19.68 10.55
CA GLU A 52 10.35 -19.40 9.21
C GLU A 52 9.49 -19.92 8.05
N GLU A 53 8.20 -20.18 8.32
CA GLU A 53 7.28 -20.74 7.35
C GLU A 53 6.97 -19.68 6.31
N LYS A 54 7.39 -19.96 5.07
CA LYS A 54 7.25 -19.06 3.92
C LYS A 54 6.33 -19.69 2.88
N PRO A 55 5.01 -19.79 3.17
CA PRO A 55 4.06 -20.45 2.27
C PRO A 55 3.85 -19.70 0.96
N TYR A 56 4.26 -18.42 0.86
CA TYR A 56 4.14 -17.63 -0.36
C TYR A 56 5.49 -17.53 -1.05
N LEU A 57 5.72 -18.38 -2.05
CA LEU A 57 6.92 -18.34 -2.88
C LEU A 57 6.72 -17.40 -4.07
N CYS A 58 7.78 -16.68 -4.42
CA CYS A 58 7.79 -15.88 -5.63
C CYS A 58 7.66 -16.80 -6.86
N PRO A 59 6.67 -16.56 -7.74
CA PRO A 59 6.48 -17.38 -8.94
C PRO A 59 7.53 -17.10 -10.02
N TRP A 60 8.38 -16.08 -9.85
CA TRP A 60 9.37 -15.72 -10.87
C TRP A 60 10.46 -16.80 -11.00
N PRO A 61 10.68 -17.34 -12.21
CA PRO A 61 11.70 -18.36 -12.45
C PRO A 61 13.09 -17.89 -12.02
N GLY A 62 13.79 -18.70 -11.22
CA GLY A 62 15.12 -18.36 -10.71
C GLY A 62 15.16 -17.43 -9.49
N CYS A 63 14.02 -16.95 -8.97
CA CYS A 63 14.00 -16.13 -7.75
C CYS A 63 14.05 -16.98 -6.47
N GLY A 64 13.20 -18.00 -6.36
CA GLY A 64 13.14 -18.92 -5.21
C GLY A 64 12.79 -18.26 -3.86
N LYS A 65 12.40 -16.98 -3.84
CA LYS A 65 12.24 -16.20 -2.60
C LYS A 65 10.87 -16.44 -1.96
N GLY A 66 10.85 -16.81 -0.68
CA GLY A 66 9.64 -17.06 0.09
C GLY A 66 9.28 -15.97 1.09
N PHE A 67 7.99 -15.82 1.36
CA PHE A 67 7.42 -14.82 2.26
C PHE A 67 6.39 -15.43 3.22
N ALA A 68 6.32 -14.89 4.43
CA ALA A 68 5.34 -15.29 5.45
C ALA A 68 3.90 -14.77 5.17
N ARG A 69 3.77 -13.72 4.33
CA ARG A 69 2.49 -13.07 4.00
C ARG A 69 2.36 -12.84 2.49
N GLN A 70 1.15 -13.07 1.97
CA GLN A 70 0.85 -12.96 0.54
C GLN A 70 1.11 -11.56 -0.02
N HIS A 71 0.73 -10.51 0.71
CA HIS A 71 0.94 -9.13 0.25
C HIS A 71 2.43 -8.76 0.15
N ASP A 72 3.30 -9.40 0.95
CA ASP A 72 4.74 -9.20 0.85
C ASP A 72 5.30 -9.87 -0.42
N CYS A 73 4.81 -11.07 -0.77
CA CYS A 73 5.15 -11.75 -2.02
C CYS A 73 4.70 -10.94 -3.26
N LYS A 74 3.44 -10.50 -3.29
CA LYS A 74 2.92 -9.64 -4.38
C LYS A 74 3.72 -8.34 -4.52
N ARG A 75 4.10 -7.73 -3.40
CA ARG A 75 4.95 -6.53 -3.43
C ARG A 75 6.34 -6.84 -4.00
N HIS A 76 6.89 -7.99 -3.67
CA HIS A 76 8.17 -8.43 -4.21
C HIS A 76 8.11 -8.69 -5.72
N GLU A 77 7.02 -9.27 -6.22
CA GLU A 77 6.79 -9.49 -7.66
C GLU A 77 6.91 -8.21 -8.48
N GLN A 78 6.48 -7.06 -7.94
CA GLN A 78 6.61 -5.76 -8.61
C GLN A 78 8.07 -5.41 -8.93
N LEU A 79 9.04 -5.91 -8.16
CA LEU A 79 10.46 -5.68 -8.41
C LEU A 79 10.95 -6.40 -9.66
N HIS A 80 10.39 -7.56 -9.99
CA HIS A 80 10.76 -8.30 -11.21
C HIS A 80 10.26 -7.60 -12.47
N THR A 81 9.07 -7.01 -12.39
CA THR A 81 8.46 -6.30 -13.53
C THR A 81 9.10 -4.93 -13.81
N ASN A 82 9.99 -4.44 -12.95
CA ASN A 82 10.48 -3.05 -12.94
C ASN A 82 9.37 -1.98 -13.04
N TYR A 83 8.13 -2.36 -12.73
CA TYR A 83 6.99 -1.48 -12.83
C TYR A 83 7.02 -0.45 -11.70
N ARG A 84 7.16 0.82 -12.08
CA ARG A 84 7.28 1.95 -11.14
C ARG A 84 6.22 3.00 -11.43
N PRO A 85 4.98 2.74 -10.99
CA PRO A 85 3.85 3.60 -11.34
C PRO A 85 3.86 4.96 -10.64
N PHE A 86 4.71 5.17 -9.63
CA PHE A 86 4.71 6.38 -8.83
C PHE A 86 5.93 7.24 -9.16
N THR A 87 5.70 8.41 -9.75
CA THR A 87 6.77 9.35 -10.11
C THR A 87 6.74 10.57 -9.20
N CYS A 88 7.90 11.08 -8.81
CA CYS A 88 8.02 12.38 -8.18
C CYS A 88 8.17 13.45 -9.25
N ASP A 89 7.24 14.40 -9.36
CA ASP A 89 7.30 15.44 -10.41
C ASP A 89 8.50 16.37 -10.28
N GLY A 90 8.97 16.65 -9.06
CA GLY A 90 10.09 17.58 -8.83
C GLY A 90 11.46 17.04 -9.28
N CYS A 91 11.70 15.72 -9.19
CA CYS A 91 12.98 15.10 -9.57
C CYS A 91 12.86 13.95 -10.58
N GLN A 92 11.65 13.69 -11.08
CA GLN A 92 11.32 12.62 -12.03
C GLN A 92 11.72 11.20 -11.57
N LYS A 93 12.03 11.01 -10.27
CA LYS A 93 12.35 9.69 -9.73
C LYS A 93 11.11 8.83 -9.67
N GLN A 94 11.25 7.60 -10.16
CA GLN A 94 10.19 6.61 -10.19
C GLN A 94 10.33 5.60 -9.05
N PHE A 95 9.21 5.28 -8.43
CA PHE A 95 9.07 4.40 -7.28
C PHE A 95 8.07 3.29 -7.61
N ALA A 96 8.40 2.06 -7.19
CA ALA A 96 7.50 0.93 -7.30
C ALA A 96 6.28 1.05 -6.36
N ARG A 97 6.36 1.89 -5.32
CA ARG A 97 5.36 1.94 -4.25
C ARG A 97 5.12 3.36 -3.73
N MET A 98 3.86 3.64 -3.40
CA MET A 98 3.42 4.91 -2.83
C MET A 98 4.11 5.25 -1.51
N ASP A 99 4.32 4.28 -0.62
CA ASP A 99 5.01 4.53 0.65
C ASP A 99 6.49 4.89 0.46
N ALA A 100 7.12 4.37 -0.60
CA ALA A 100 8.48 4.74 -0.96
C ALA A 100 8.56 6.18 -1.49
N LEU A 101 7.59 6.58 -2.33
CA LEU A 101 7.43 7.99 -2.76
C LEU A 101 7.15 8.91 -1.56
N ASN A 102 6.21 8.57 -0.69
CA ASN A 102 5.90 9.37 0.50
C ASN A 102 7.10 9.52 1.44
N ARG A 103 7.91 8.47 1.61
CA ARG A 103 9.15 8.57 2.37
C ARG A 103 10.18 9.46 1.69
N HIS A 104 10.27 9.41 0.36
CA HIS A 104 11.10 10.33 -0.41
C HIS A 104 10.65 11.78 -0.21
N LEU A 105 9.36 12.08 -0.38
CA LEU A 105 8.81 13.43 -0.20
C LEU A 105 9.01 14.00 1.20
N LYS A 106 9.11 13.15 2.22
CA LYS A 106 9.39 13.55 3.61
C LYS A 106 10.88 13.73 3.93
N SER A 107 11.77 13.39 3.01
CA SER A 107 13.21 13.62 3.17
C SER A 107 13.59 15.00 2.64
N GLU A 108 14.68 15.60 3.12
CA GLU A 108 15.19 16.90 2.65
C GLU A 108 15.20 17.01 1.11
N ASN A 109 15.69 15.97 0.44
CA ASN A 109 15.74 15.88 -1.04
C ASN A 109 14.35 15.81 -1.71
N GLY A 110 13.32 15.35 -1.02
CA GLY A 110 11.95 15.29 -1.53
C GLY A 110 11.07 16.46 -1.10
N LEU A 111 11.41 17.14 -0.01
CA LEU A 111 10.77 18.39 0.40
C LEU A 111 11.05 19.50 -0.63
N GLU A 112 12.28 19.60 -1.15
CA GLU A 112 12.60 20.47 -2.29
C GLU A 112 11.78 20.10 -3.54
N CYS A 113 11.56 18.81 -3.78
CA CYS A 113 10.76 18.35 -4.91
C CYS A 113 9.27 18.71 -4.76
N GLN A 114 8.75 18.77 -3.53
CA GLN A 114 7.38 19.16 -3.24
C GLN A 114 7.16 20.67 -3.38
N GLN A 115 8.15 21.48 -3.01
CA GLN A 115 8.09 22.95 -3.11
C GLN A 115 8.02 23.48 -4.57
N LYS A 116 8.45 22.70 -5.58
CA LYS A 116 8.37 23.11 -6.99
C LYS A 116 6.96 23.08 -7.61
N LEU A 117 5.96 22.56 -6.91
CA LEU A 117 4.56 22.50 -7.40
C LEU A 117 3.71 23.69 -6.90
N GLU A 118 4.12 24.39 -5.84
CA GLU A 118 3.30 25.41 -5.18
C GLU A 118 3.41 26.81 -5.80
N ALA A 119 4.29 27.02 -6.80
CA ALA A 119 4.47 28.30 -7.47
C ALA A 119 3.40 28.64 -8.54
N SER A 120 2.37 27.81 -8.71
CA SER A 120 1.30 28.02 -9.70
C SER A 120 -0.12 27.73 -9.15
N GLY A 121 -0.51 28.40 -8.07
CA GLY A 121 -1.92 28.74 -7.78
C GLY A 121 -2.98 27.61 -7.83
N GLY A 122 -2.64 26.37 -7.49
CA GLY A 122 -3.56 25.23 -7.48
C GLY A 122 -3.93 24.78 -6.07
N ILE A 123 -5.22 24.53 -5.83
CA ILE A 123 -5.82 24.01 -4.59
C ILE A 123 -5.01 22.80 -4.03
N PRO A 124 -4.71 22.74 -2.72
CA PRO A 124 -3.86 21.70 -2.13
C PRO A 124 -4.60 20.36 -2.07
N GLY A 125 -4.44 19.58 -3.13
CA GLY A 125 -4.71 18.15 -3.15
C GLY A 125 -3.55 17.51 -3.88
N GLY A 126 -2.59 16.98 -3.12
CA GLY A 126 -1.45 16.24 -3.68
C GLY A 126 -1.96 15.13 -4.58
N ASN A 127 -2.03 15.41 -5.88
CA ASN A 127 -2.48 14.48 -6.88
C ASN A 127 -1.33 13.53 -7.17
N VAL A 128 -1.16 12.54 -6.31
CA VAL A 128 -0.42 11.36 -6.69
C VAL A 128 -1.35 10.56 -7.61
N SER A 129 -1.27 10.84 -8.90
CA SER A 129 -2.01 10.07 -9.91
C SER A 129 -1.43 8.66 -9.94
N PRO A 130 -2.16 7.60 -9.52
CA PRO A 130 -1.82 6.27 -10.00
C PRO A 130 -2.09 6.25 -11.51
N PRO A 131 -1.28 5.54 -12.32
CA PRO A 131 -1.65 5.31 -13.71
C PRO A 131 -2.99 4.58 -13.71
N ASN A 132 -3.95 5.23 -14.35
CA ASN A 132 -5.18 4.64 -14.80
C ASN A 132 -4.81 3.63 -15.90
N GLY A 133 -5.13 2.36 -15.73
CA GLY A 133 -4.94 1.30 -16.73
C GLY A 133 -5.52 0.01 -16.18
N GLN A 134 -6.69 -0.40 -16.70
CA GLN A 134 -6.85 -1.42 -17.75
C GLN A 134 -6.42 -2.82 -17.30
#